data_AF-A0A7C1II97-F1
#
_entry.id   AF-A0A7C1II97-F1
#
_cell.length_a   1.000
_cell.length_b   1.000
_cell.length_c   1.000
_cell.angle_alpha   90.00
_cell.angle_beta   90.00
_cell.angle_gamma   90.00
#
_symmetry.space_group_name_H-M   'P 1'
#
loop_
_entity.id
_entity.type
_entity.pdbx_description
1 polymer ?
#
loop_
_entity_poly.entity_id
_entity_poly.type
_entity_poly.pdbx_seq_one_letter_code
_entity_poly.pdbx_strand_id
1 'polypeptide(L)'
;LVFKVPSGLDPYVLGEELRKASQSQFVSLDIYPTKIVVKLYGDAVSVERSISFMKAAYRKIMEKHKMTSGSEVQIPKDKIASVLGFPLSVDLLTDTLRLLGIPFDESDNEVKVKINYQTLTEYAKKLFDNYILAKERFSGAARRVAAVISVIFDLDLDTVAKIGERRGVFKKIDEKYTLNVNPQSAYDALMKMDLSVIDEI
;
A
#
# COMPACT_ATOMS: atom_id res chain seq x y z
N LEU A 1 -18.51 -0.61 5.06
CA LEU A 1 -18.14 -1.91 4.43
C LEU A 1 -16.65 -1.89 4.12
N VAL A 2 -15.97 -3.04 4.10
CA VAL A 2 -14.56 -3.13 3.70
C VAL A 2 -14.42 -4.20 2.61
N PHE A 3 -13.81 -3.84 1.49
CA PHE A 3 -13.51 -4.74 0.37
C PHE A 3 -11.99 -4.89 0.24
N LYS A 4 -11.49 -6.12 0.05
CA LYS A 4 -10.05 -6.37 -0.15
C LYS A 4 -9.67 -6.11 -1.61
N VAL A 5 -8.61 -5.37 -1.86
CA VAL A 5 -8.07 -5.20 -3.21
C VAL A 5 -7.21 -6.44 -3.55
N PRO A 6 -7.49 -7.16 -4.65
CA PRO A 6 -6.63 -8.24 -5.11
C PRO A 6 -5.25 -7.72 -5.53
N SER A 7 -4.21 -8.53 -5.29
CA SER A 7 -2.86 -8.22 -5.75
C SER A 7 -2.85 -8.01 -7.27
N GLY A 8 -2.26 -6.89 -7.72
CA GLY A 8 -2.19 -6.53 -9.14
C GLY A 8 -3.43 -5.86 -9.72
N LEU A 9 -4.51 -5.69 -8.95
CA LEU A 9 -5.62 -4.82 -9.34
C LEU A 9 -5.39 -3.42 -8.79
N ASP A 10 -5.54 -2.41 -9.64
CA ASP A 10 -5.55 -1.01 -9.23
C ASP A 10 -6.69 -0.75 -8.23
N PRO A 11 -6.39 -0.32 -6.99
CA PRO A 11 -7.39 0.05 -5.98
C PRO A 11 -8.41 1.08 -6.48
N TYR A 12 -8.02 2.01 -7.36
CA TYR A 12 -8.92 3.03 -7.91
C TYR A 12 -9.95 2.42 -8.84
N VAL A 13 -9.52 1.53 -9.74
CA VAL A 13 -10.43 0.82 -10.63
C VAL A 13 -11.47 0.05 -9.81
N LEU A 14 -11.03 -0.65 -8.75
CA LEU A 14 -11.97 -1.33 -7.86
C LEU A 14 -12.90 -0.34 -7.14
N GLY A 15 -12.36 0.77 -6.64
CA GLY A 15 -13.13 1.80 -5.93
C GLY A 15 -14.23 2.40 -6.79
N GLU A 16 -13.90 2.75 -8.03
CA GLU A 16 -14.84 3.31 -9.00
C GLU A 16 -15.93 2.31 -9.40
N GLU A 17 -15.59 1.04 -9.61
CA GLU A 17 -16.58 0.01 -9.90
C GLU A 17 -17.54 -0.23 -8.72
N LEU A 18 -17.02 -0.21 -7.48
CA LEU A 18 -17.87 -0.24 -6.29
C LEU A 18 -18.77 0.99 -6.22
N ARG A 19 -18.23 2.20 -6.47
CA ARG A 19 -19.00 3.45 -6.46
C ARG A 19 -20.16 3.40 -7.46
N LYS A 20 -19.89 2.99 -8.70
CA LYS A 20 -20.89 2.85 -9.77
C LYS A 20 -21.97 1.82 -9.44
N ALA A 21 -21.63 0.77 -8.70
CA ALA A 21 -22.60 -0.26 -8.28
C ALA A 21 -23.53 0.21 -7.14
N SER A 22 -23.22 1.32 -6.47
CA SER A 22 -24.04 1.86 -5.38
C SER A 22 -25.34 2.47 -5.89
N GLN A 23 -26.40 2.35 -5.09
CA GLN A 23 -27.65 3.11 -5.24
C GLN A 23 -27.88 4.09 -4.10
N SER A 24 -26.90 4.26 -3.20
CA SER A 24 -26.97 5.16 -2.05
C SER A 24 -26.91 6.61 -2.50
N GLN A 25 -27.62 7.47 -1.79
CA GLN A 25 -27.64 8.92 -2.06
C GLN A 25 -26.25 9.54 -1.96
N PHE A 26 -25.46 9.08 -0.98
CA PHE A 26 -24.08 9.47 -0.84
C PHE A 26 -23.18 8.27 -0.53
N VAL A 27 -22.02 8.24 -1.19
CA VAL A 27 -20.99 7.21 -1.03
C VAL A 27 -19.67 7.93 -0.78
N SER A 28 -19.01 7.56 0.32
CA SER A 28 -17.64 7.97 0.60
C SER A 28 -16.73 6.73 0.57
N LEU A 29 -15.60 6.87 -0.11
CA LEU A 29 -14.59 5.83 -0.26
C LEU A 29 -13.29 6.30 0.38
N ASP A 30 -12.79 5.56 1.36
CA ASP A 30 -11.39 5.66 1.78
C ASP A 30 -10.64 4.51 1.07
N ILE A 31 -9.85 4.84 0.05
CA ILE A 31 -9.10 3.88 -0.79
C ILE A 31 -7.70 3.68 -0.20
N TYR A 32 -7.31 2.42 -0.05
CA TYR A 32 -5.98 1.99 0.35
C TYR A 32 -5.48 0.94 -0.67
N PRO A 33 -4.16 0.73 -0.78
CA PRO A 33 -3.56 -0.29 -1.65
C PRO A 33 -4.18 -1.69 -1.55
N THR A 34 -4.58 -2.09 -0.34
CA THR A 34 -5.02 -3.46 -0.05
C THR A 34 -6.49 -3.57 0.29
N LYS A 35 -7.17 -2.43 0.49
CA LYS A 35 -8.56 -2.41 0.91
C LYS A 35 -9.25 -1.12 0.52
N ILE A 36 -10.56 -1.18 0.38
CA ILE A 36 -11.42 -0.02 0.19
C ILE A 36 -12.44 -0.02 1.32
N VAL A 37 -12.46 1.07 2.09
CA VAL A 37 -13.46 1.29 3.14
C VAL A 37 -14.57 2.15 2.57
N VAL A 38 -15.77 1.60 2.50
CA VAL A 38 -16.96 2.26 1.94
C VAL A 38 -17.89 2.70 3.06
N LYS A 39 -18.29 3.97 3.05
CA LYS A 39 -19.33 4.54 3.90
C LYS A 39 -20.52 4.92 3.02
N LEU A 40 -21.69 4.41 3.36
CA LEU A 40 -22.94 4.62 2.63
C LEU A 40 -23.89 5.44 3.49
N TYR A 41 -24.59 6.39 2.86
CA TYR A 41 -25.55 7.24 3.53
C TYR A 41 -26.81 7.35 2.66
N GLY A 42 -27.96 7.24 3.30
CA GLY A 42 -29.27 7.22 2.66
C GLY A 42 -30.30 6.51 3.53
N ASP A 43 -31.48 6.27 2.98
CA ASP A 43 -32.49 5.44 3.64
C ASP A 43 -32.04 3.96 3.74
N ALA A 44 -32.61 3.24 4.70
CA ALA A 44 -32.19 1.87 5.01
C ALA A 44 -32.28 0.93 3.78
N VAL A 45 -33.32 1.06 2.96
CA VAL A 45 -33.54 0.19 1.79
C VAL A 45 -32.49 0.46 0.71
N SER A 46 -32.21 1.73 0.43
CA SER A 46 -31.16 2.14 -0.50
C SER A 46 -29.77 1.66 -0.05
N VAL A 47 -29.46 1.79 1.24
CA VAL A 47 -28.19 1.31 1.82
C VAL A 47 -28.07 -0.21 1.68
N GLU A 48 -29.10 -0.97 2.07
CA GLU A 48 -29.09 -2.44 1.96
C GLU A 48 -28.95 -2.95 0.52
N ARG A 49 -29.65 -2.33 -0.43
CA ARG A 49 -29.51 -2.64 -1.86
C ARG A 49 -28.09 -2.34 -2.35
N SER A 50 -27.53 -1.20 -1.98
CA SER A 50 -26.16 -0.82 -2.34
C SER A 50 -25.13 -1.81 -1.81
N ILE A 51 -25.27 -2.27 -0.57
CA ILE A 51 -24.42 -3.33 0.00
C ILE A 51 -24.47 -4.59 -0.88
N SER A 52 -25.67 -4.99 -1.28
CA SER A 52 -25.89 -6.22 -2.07
C SER A 52 -25.28 -6.10 -3.47
N PHE A 53 -25.50 -4.98 -4.16
CA PHE A 53 -24.94 -4.73 -5.49
C PHE A 53 -23.42 -4.60 -5.48
N MET A 54 -22.85 -3.88 -4.51
CA MET A 54 -21.40 -3.78 -4.36
C MET A 54 -20.76 -5.15 -4.11
N LYS A 55 -21.36 -6.00 -3.26
CA LYS A 55 -20.88 -7.37 -3.05
C LYS A 55 -20.93 -8.20 -4.33
N ALA A 56 -21.96 -8.05 -5.15
CA ALA A 56 -22.07 -8.76 -6.43
C ALA A 56 -21.03 -8.27 -7.45
N ALA A 57 -20.83 -6.95 -7.57
CA ALA A 57 -19.79 -6.35 -8.42
C ALA A 57 -18.39 -6.82 -8.01
N TYR A 58 -18.11 -6.81 -6.70
CA TYR A 58 -16.87 -7.31 -6.15
C TYR A 58 -16.59 -8.77 -6.54
N ARG A 59 -17.59 -9.67 -6.40
CA ARG A 59 -17.44 -11.08 -6.78
C ARG A 59 -17.05 -11.25 -8.25
N LYS A 60 -17.70 -10.52 -9.17
CA LYS A 60 -17.37 -10.57 -10.60
C LYS A 60 -15.93 -10.15 -10.89
N ILE A 61 -15.45 -9.10 -10.22
CA ILE A 61 -14.07 -8.62 -10.37
C ILE A 61 -13.08 -9.66 -9.85
N MET A 62 -13.39 -10.29 -8.71
CA MET A 62 -12.55 -11.33 -8.11
C MET A 62 -12.46 -12.59 -8.96
N GLU A 63 -13.57 -13.00 -9.59
CA GLU A 63 -13.59 -14.13 -10.54
C GLU A 63 -12.72 -13.86 -11.77
N LYS A 64 -12.74 -12.62 -12.28
CA LYS A 64 -11.89 -12.18 -13.39
C LYS A 64 -10.40 -12.14 -13.03
N HIS A 65 -10.08 -11.80 -11.79
CA HIS A 65 -8.70 -11.64 -11.30
C HIS A 65 -8.16 -12.87 -10.55
N LYS A 66 -8.57 -14.09 -10.96
CA LYS A 66 -8.18 -15.39 -10.36
C LYS A 66 -6.93 -15.26 -9.47
N MET A 67 -7.16 -15.14 -8.16
CA MET A 67 -6.09 -14.93 -7.19
C MET A 67 -5.15 -16.12 -7.24
N THR A 68 -4.03 -15.98 -7.94
CA THR A 68 -2.93 -16.93 -7.89
C THR A 68 -2.24 -16.73 -6.55
N SER A 69 -2.59 -17.56 -5.57
CA SER A 69 -1.77 -17.71 -4.37
C SER A 69 -0.41 -18.23 -4.81
N GLY A 70 0.63 -17.39 -4.66
CA GLY A 70 2.01 -17.79 -4.95
C GLY A 70 2.47 -18.92 -4.03
N SER A 71 3.53 -19.61 -4.41
CA SER A 71 4.25 -20.54 -3.53
C SER A 71 4.82 -19.80 -2.32
N GLU A 72 5.04 -20.50 -1.22
CA GLU A 72 5.72 -19.93 -0.06
C GLU A 72 7.22 -19.76 -0.36
N VAL A 73 7.75 -18.56 -0.14
CA VAL A 73 9.18 -18.24 -0.23
C VAL A 73 9.72 -18.06 1.17
N GLN A 74 10.80 -18.77 1.49
CA GLN A 74 11.47 -18.70 2.79
C GLN A 74 12.75 -17.89 2.67
N ILE A 75 12.91 -16.89 3.53
CA ILE A 75 14.03 -15.95 3.51
C ILE A 75 14.70 -15.96 4.90
N PRO A 76 15.85 -16.65 5.06
CA PRO A 76 16.65 -16.53 6.27
C PRO A 76 17.14 -15.08 6.43
N LYS A 77 16.98 -14.50 7.62
CA LYS A 77 17.30 -13.07 7.87
C LYS A 77 18.79 -12.77 7.67
N ASP A 78 19.66 -13.72 8.00
CA ASP A 78 21.11 -13.66 7.79
C ASP A 78 21.51 -13.74 6.31
N LYS A 79 20.62 -14.25 5.44
CA LYS A 79 20.86 -14.44 4.01
C LYS A 79 19.96 -13.61 3.12
N ILE A 80 19.26 -12.61 3.66
CA ILE A 80 18.32 -11.76 2.89
C ILE A 80 18.96 -11.17 1.63
N ALA A 81 20.22 -10.73 1.73
CA ALA A 81 20.96 -10.19 0.58
C ALA A 81 21.29 -11.25 -0.47
N SER A 82 21.63 -12.48 -0.04
CA SER A 82 21.91 -13.59 -0.94
C SER A 82 20.63 -14.13 -1.60
N VAL A 83 19.50 -14.14 -0.88
CA VAL A 83 18.24 -14.65 -1.38
C VAL A 83 17.58 -13.64 -2.31
N LEU A 84 17.55 -12.36 -1.96
CA LEU A 84 16.88 -11.33 -2.75
C LEU A 84 17.81 -10.67 -3.79
N GLY A 85 19.13 -10.86 -3.67
CA GLY A 85 20.13 -10.23 -4.54
C GLY A 85 20.49 -8.78 -4.16
N PHE A 86 19.92 -8.25 -3.07
CA PHE A 86 20.12 -6.85 -2.65
C PHE A 86 20.23 -6.74 -1.12
N PRO A 87 21.12 -5.88 -0.58
CA PRO A 87 21.26 -5.70 0.86
C PRO A 87 20.12 -4.86 1.43
N LEU A 88 18.98 -5.51 1.69
CA LEU A 88 17.80 -4.95 2.34
C LEU A 88 17.75 -5.32 3.81
N SER A 89 17.35 -4.38 4.67
CA SER A 89 16.99 -4.71 6.05
C SER A 89 15.67 -5.47 6.08
N VAL A 90 15.54 -6.44 6.99
CA VAL A 90 14.30 -7.18 7.25
C VAL A 90 13.13 -6.22 7.51
N ASP A 91 13.35 -5.18 8.32
CA ASP A 91 12.38 -4.14 8.65
C ASP A 91 11.77 -3.42 7.44
N LEU A 92 12.57 -3.10 6.42
CA LEU A 92 12.10 -2.48 5.17
C LEU A 92 11.17 -3.44 4.41
N LEU A 93 11.59 -4.71 4.32
CA LEU A 93 10.84 -5.74 3.63
C LEU A 93 9.51 -6.01 4.35
N THR A 94 9.52 -6.26 5.66
CA THR A 94 8.31 -6.63 6.40
C THR A 94 7.30 -5.50 6.49
N ASP A 95 7.73 -4.23 6.58
CA ASP A 95 6.81 -3.08 6.46
C ASP A 95 6.13 -3.04 5.09
N THR A 96 6.90 -3.22 4.02
CA THR A 96 6.37 -3.21 2.65
C THR A 96 5.37 -4.34 2.45
N LEU A 97 5.72 -5.57 2.87
CA LEU A 97 4.83 -6.74 2.79
C LEU A 97 3.55 -6.54 3.59
N ARG A 98 3.65 -6.01 4.82
CA ARG A 98 2.51 -5.72 5.69
C ARG A 98 1.56 -4.73 5.02
N LEU A 99 2.09 -3.64 4.47
CA LEU A 99 1.29 -2.58 3.86
C LEU A 99 0.70 -2.99 2.50
N LEU A 100 1.39 -3.85 1.75
CA LEU A 100 0.87 -4.54 0.55
C LEU A 100 -0.09 -5.69 0.90
N GLY A 101 -0.29 -6.01 2.18
CA GLY A 101 -1.23 -7.05 2.61
C GLY A 101 -0.84 -8.44 2.13
N ILE A 102 0.45 -8.63 1.83
CA ILE A 102 1.03 -9.92 1.45
C ILE A 102 1.18 -10.73 2.75
N PRO A 103 0.56 -11.91 2.86
CA PRO A 103 0.71 -12.74 4.06
C PRO A 103 2.17 -13.16 4.25
N PHE A 104 2.71 -12.92 5.44
CA PHE A 104 4.01 -13.41 5.84
C PHE A 104 4.02 -13.82 7.32
N ASP A 105 4.86 -14.80 7.63
CA ASP A 105 5.20 -15.19 9.00
C ASP A 105 6.64 -14.79 9.27
N GLU A 106 6.89 -14.10 10.38
CA GLU A 106 8.21 -13.68 10.81
C GLU A 106 8.58 -14.42 12.10
N SER A 107 9.72 -15.11 12.09
CA SER A 107 10.34 -15.69 13.28
C SER A 107 11.66 -14.98 13.58
N ASP A 108 12.37 -15.40 14.63
CA ASP A 108 13.67 -14.81 14.99
C ASP A 108 14.71 -14.94 13.87
N ASN A 109 14.64 -16.01 13.06
CA ASN A 109 15.68 -16.35 12.07
C ASN A 109 15.23 -16.25 10.61
N GLU A 110 13.93 -16.22 10.33
CA GLU A 110 13.43 -16.28 8.95
C GLU A 110 12.13 -15.47 8.76
N VAL A 111 11.88 -15.11 7.51
CA VAL A 111 10.60 -14.56 7.02
C VAL A 111 10.05 -15.48 5.94
N LYS A 112 8.82 -15.96 6.11
CA LYS A 112 8.10 -16.77 5.12
C LYS A 112 7.04 -15.93 4.45
N VAL A 113 7.08 -15.80 3.13
CA VAL A 113 6.18 -14.91 2.38
C VAL A 113 5.39 -15.73 1.36
N LYS A 114 4.07 -15.55 1.32
CA LYS A 114 3.20 -16.25 0.35
C LYS A 114 3.03 -15.42 -0.92
N ILE A 115 4.05 -15.43 -1.78
CA ILE A 115 4.09 -14.68 -3.04
C ILE A 115 5.03 -15.38 -4.03
N ASN A 116 4.82 -15.19 -5.32
CA ASN A 116 5.79 -15.64 -6.32
C ASN A 116 7.16 -14.97 -6.09
N TYR A 117 8.23 -15.77 -6.12
CA TYR A 117 9.61 -15.33 -5.93
C TYR A 117 10.04 -14.19 -6.86
N GLN A 118 9.62 -14.22 -8.13
CA GLN A 118 9.94 -13.16 -9.08
C GLN A 118 9.33 -11.83 -8.63
N THR A 119 8.05 -11.82 -8.27
CA THR A 119 7.35 -10.62 -7.78
C THR A 119 7.96 -10.09 -6.48
N LEU A 120 8.34 -10.98 -5.56
CA LEU A 120 9.06 -10.61 -4.35
C LEU A 120 10.39 -9.91 -4.66
N THR A 121 11.14 -10.45 -5.62
CA THR A 121 12.44 -9.90 -6.04
C THR A 121 12.28 -8.54 -6.71
N GLU A 122 11.22 -8.35 -7.50
CA GLU A 122 10.88 -7.06 -8.12
C GLU A 122 10.55 -6.00 -7.06
N TYR A 123 9.71 -6.32 -6.06
CA TYR A 123 9.43 -5.42 -4.94
C TYR A 123 10.68 -5.11 -4.13
N ALA A 124 11.49 -6.12 -3.80
CA ALA A 124 12.74 -5.96 -3.08
C ALA A 124 13.69 -5.02 -3.83
N LYS A 125 13.88 -5.22 -5.14
CA LYS A 125 14.72 -4.36 -5.97
C LYS A 125 14.24 -2.92 -5.96
N LYS A 126 12.95 -2.67 -6.26
CA LYS A 126 12.37 -1.31 -6.24
C LYS A 126 12.56 -0.65 -4.89
N LEU A 127 12.33 -1.39 -3.80
CA LEU A 127 12.50 -0.89 -2.44
C LEU A 127 13.95 -0.53 -2.13
N PHE A 128 14.90 -1.36 -2.56
CA PHE A 128 16.32 -1.08 -2.38
C PHE A 128 16.74 0.18 -3.15
N ASP A 129 16.40 0.26 -4.43
CA ASP A 129 16.74 1.40 -5.29
C ASP A 129 16.15 2.70 -4.72
N ASN A 130 14.86 2.71 -4.39
CA ASN A 130 14.18 3.87 -3.81
C ASN A 130 14.74 4.22 -2.43
N TYR A 131 15.13 3.24 -1.62
CA TYR A 131 15.80 3.51 -0.35
C TYR A 131 17.16 4.18 -0.55
N ILE A 132 17.96 3.77 -1.54
CA ILE A 132 19.24 4.43 -1.86
C ILE A 132 19.00 5.88 -2.29
N LEU A 133 18.10 6.11 -3.25
CA LEU A 133 17.76 7.45 -3.74
C LEU A 133 17.19 8.35 -2.62
N ALA A 134 16.38 7.80 -1.72
CA ALA A 134 15.80 8.55 -0.61
C ALA A 134 16.86 9.16 0.33
N LYS A 135 18.11 8.68 0.35
CA LYS A 135 19.19 9.25 1.19
C LYS A 135 19.49 10.72 0.86
N GLU A 136 19.28 11.11 -0.39
CA GLU A 136 19.56 12.46 -0.87
C GLU A 136 18.60 13.47 -0.27
N ARG A 137 17.34 13.07 -0.06
CA ARG A 137 16.23 13.97 0.31
C ARG A 137 15.62 13.71 1.67
N PHE A 138 15.80 12.53 2.23
CA PHE A 138 15.20 12.12 3.50
C PHE A 138 16.27 11.67 4.49
N SER A 139 16.05 11.92 5.78
CA SER A 139 16.95 11.51 6.86
C SER A 139 16.24 10.61 7.88
N GLY A 140 17.03 9.78 8.57
CA GLY A 140 16.56 8.87 9.61
C GLY A 140 15.40 7.97 9.14
N ALA A 141 14.37 7.85 9.98
CA ALA A 141 13.21 7.02 9.69
C ALA A 141 12.32 7.55 8.54
N ALA A 142 12.44 8.83 8.16
CA ALA A 142 11.70 9.38 7.00
C ALA A 142 12.13 8.72 5.69
N ARG A 143 13.41 8.36 5.58
CA ARG A 143 13.96 7.63 4.44
C ARG A 143 13.29 6.28 4.25
N ARG A 144 13.08 5.54 5.36
CA ARG A 144 12.38 4.24 5.36
C ARG A 144 10.94 4.41 4.88
N VAL A 145 10.21 5.33 5.53
CA VAL A 145 8.79 5.59 5.20
C VAL A 145 8.62 6.00 3.74
N ALA A 146 9.43 6.94 3.26
CA ALA A 146 9.34 7.44 1.89
C ALA A 146 9.61 6.34 0.84
N ALA A 147 10.63 5.51 1.07
CA ALA A 147 10.95 4.40 0.17
C ALA A 147 9.81 3.37 0.10
N VAL A 148 9.23 3.01 1.25
CA VAL A 148 8.12 2.05 1.33
C VAL A 148 6.87 2.60 0.63
N ILE A 149 6.48 3.84 0.91
CA ILE A 149 5.32 4.50 0.27
C ILE A 149 5.53 4.67 -1.24
N SER A 150 6.74 5.03 -1.67
CA SER A 150 7.10 5.11 -3.09
C SER A 150 6.89 3.78 -3.81
N VAL A 151 7.29 2.65 -3.22
CA VAL A 151 7.07 1.32 -3.82
C VAL A 151 5.59 0.94 -3.86
N ILE A 152 4.86 1.19 -2.77
CA ILE A 152 3.46 0.78 -2.64
C ILE A 152 2.56 1.49 -3.66
N PHE A 153 2.83 2.77 -3.91
CA PHE A 153 2.02 3.60 -4.80
C PHE A 153 2.66 3.84 -6.16
N ASP A 154 3.84 3.27 -6.42
CA ASP A 154 4.65 3.50 -7.62
C ASP A 154 4.89 5.00 -7.89
N LEU A 155 5.16 5.76 -6.82
CA LEU A 155 5.37 7.21 -6.85
C LEU A 155 6.86 7.54 -6.78
N ASP A 156 7.26 8.61 -7.45
CA ASP A 156 8.59 9.19 -7.24
C ASP A 156 8.72 9.82 -5.85
N LEU A 157 9.95 9.98 -5.39
CA LEU A 157 10.26 10.46 -4.05
C LEU A 157 9.91 11.96 -3.83
N ASP A 158 9.84 12.78 -4.89
CA ASP A 158 9.39 14.18 -4.77
C ASP A 158 7.89 14.23 -4.50
N THR A 159 7.13 13.41 -5.21
CA THR A 159 5.68 13.30 -5.00
C THR A 159 5.38 12.80 -3.59
N VAL A 160 6.12 11.79 -3.11
CA VAL A 160 5.99 11.32 -1.72
C VAL A 160 6.34 12.42 -0.71
N ALA A 161 7.40 13.20 -0.94
CA ALA A 161 7.76 14.33 -0.08
C ALA A 161 6.64 15.37 0.01
N LYS A 162 6.11 15.81 -1.14
CA LYS A 162 5.04 16.81 -1.22
C LYS A 162 3.77 16.35 -0.50
N ILE A 163 3.34 15.12 -0.73
CA ILE A 163 2.16 14.53 -0.06
C ILE A 163 2.40 14.48 1.46
N GLY A 164 3.57 14.02 1.89
CA GLY A 164 3.86 13.90 3.31
C GLY A 164 4.04 15.23 4.03
N GLU A 165 4.57 16.25 3.38
CA GLU A 165 4.62 17.61 3.93
C GLU A 165 3.21 18.20 4.08
N ARG A 166 2.36 18.10 3.04
CA ARG A 166 0.95 18.54 3.08
C ARG A 166 0.15 17.86 4.18
N ARG A 167 0.47 16.59 4.47
CA ARG A 167 -0.18 15.79 5.53
C ARG A 167 0.49 15.93 6.90
N GLY A 168 1.50 16.78 7.05
CA GLY A 168 2.22 17.00 8.31
C GLY A 168 3.06 15.81 8.79
N VAL A 169 3.31 14.83 7.91
CA VAL A 169 4.12 13.63 8.16
C VAL A 169 5.60 13.96 8.07
N PHE A 170 5.98 14.74 7.06
CA PHE A 170 7.35 15.17 6.84
C PHE A 170 7.53 16.64 7.20
N LYS A 171 8.71 16.96 7.75
CA LYS A 171 9.17 18.33 7.99
C LYS A 171 10.56 18.52 7.39
N LYS A 172 10.76 19.59 6.63
CA LYS A 172 12.05 19.93 6.03
C LYS A 172 12.98 20.61 7.06
N ILE A 173 14.19 20.10 7.21
CA ILE A 173 15.28 20.62 8.05
C ILE A 173 16.57 20.47 7.24
N ASP A 174 17.32 21.56 7.04
CA ASP A 174 18.60 21.58 6.33
C ASP A 174 18.55 20.78 5.02
N GLU A 175 17.59 21.15 4.17
CA GLU A 175 17.32 20.58 2.83
C GLU A 175 16.75 19.15 2.80
N LYS A 176 16.70 18.45 3.94
CA LYS A 176 16.15 17.08 4.02
C LYS A 176 14.83 17.00 4.76
N TYR A 177 13.99 16.07 4.35
CA TYR A 177 12.77 15.71 5.03
C TYR A 177 13.06 14.75 6.19
N THR A 178 12.51 15.10 7.35
CA THR A 178 12.55 14.34 8.59
C THR A 178 11.12 13.96 8.97
N LEU A 179 10.95 12.93 9.82
CA LEU A 179 9.63 12.58 10.31
C LEU A 179 9.19 13.54 11.42
N ASN A 180 7.99 14.07 11.29
CA ASN A 180 7.33 14.89 12.32
C ASN A 180 6.42 14.04 13.24
N VAL A 181 6.17 12.79 12.86
CA VAL A 181 5.36 11.81 13.60
C VAL A 181 6.12 10.49 13.70
N ASN A 182 5.68 9.56 14.56
CA ASN A 182 6.28 8.23 14.57
C ASN A 182 6.02 7.48 13.23
N PRO A 183 6.84 6.48 12.87
CA PRO A 183 6.72 5.79 11.57
C PRO A 183 5.37 5.15 11.30
N GLN A 184 4.70 4.59 12.33
CA GLN A 184 3.40 3.95 12.13
C GLN A 184 2.34 4.99 11.76
N SER A 185 2.27 6.10 12.51
CA SER A 185 1.36 7.20 12.19
C SER A 185 1.66 7.84 10.83
N ALA A 186 2.93 7.84 10.40
CA ALA A 186 3.32 8.27 9.07
C ALA A 186 2.70 7.37 7.98
N TYR A 187 2.81 6.04 8.14
CA TYR A 187 2.17 5.10 7.21
C TYR A 187 0.65 5.27 7.20
N ASP A 188 0.00 5.34 8.36
CA ASP A 188 -1.46 5.50 8.43
C ASP A 188 -1.92 6.77 7.70
N ALA A 189 -1.18 7.87 7.87
CA ALA A 189 -1.45 9.14 7.20
C ALA A 189 -1.17 9.11 5.69
N LEU A 190 -0.13 8.42 5.24
CA LEU A 190 0.26 8.35 3.83
C LEU A 190 -0.47 7.28 3.03
N MET A 191 -0.91 6.20 3.67
CA MET A 191 -1.58 5.06 3.02
C MET A 191 -3.00 5.36 2.55
N LYS A 192 -3.61 6.44 3.06
CA LYS A 192 -4.92 6.89 2.57
C LYS A 192 -4.73 7.58 1.23
N MET A 193 -5.21 6.99 0.16
CA MET A 193 -5.27 7.67 -1.13
C MET A 193 -6.39 8.71 -1.08
N ASP A 194 -6.05 9.97 -1.32
CA ASP A 194 -7.05 11.04 -1.43
C ASP A 194 -7.25 11.32 -2.91
N LEU A 195 -8.46 11.02 -3.40
CA LEU A 195 -8.84 11.08 -4.81
C LEU A 195 -8.61 12.46 -5.43
N SER A 196 -8.61 13.53 -4.62
CA SER A 196 -8.41 14.91 -5.09
C SER A 196 -6.95 15.32 -5.28
N VAL A 197 -5.97 14.48 -4.94
CA VAL A 197 -4.54 14.87 -4.97
C VAL A 197 -3.82 14.38 -6.23
N ILE A 198 -4.38 13.41 -6.95
CA ILE A 198 -3.78 12.92 -8.22
C ILE A 198 -4.18 13.80 -9.40
N ASP A 199 -5.32 14.52 -9.34
CA ASP A 199 -5.74 15.44 -10.40
C ASP A 199 -4.96 16.79 -10.40
N GLU A 200 -4.04 17.01 -9.46
CA GLU A 200 -3.18 18.21 -9.36
C GLU A 200 -1.69 17.96 -9.70
N ILE A 201 -1.34 16.79 -10.24
CA ILE A 201 0.01 16.45 -10.75
C ILE A 201 -0.07 16.18 -12.25
#